data_AF-A0A2P8GPY5-F1
#
_entry.id   AF-A0A2P8GPY5-F1
#
_cell.length_a   1.000
_cell.length_b   1.000
_cell.length_c   1.000
_cell.angle_alpha   90.00
_cell.angle_beta   90.00
_cell.angle_gamma   90.00
#
_symmetry.space_group_name_H-M   'P 1'
#
loop_
_entity.id
_entity.type
_entity.pdbx_description
1 polymer ?
#
loop_
_entity_poly.entity_id
_entity_poly.type
_entity_poly.pdbx_seq_one_letter_code
_entity_poly.pdbx_strand_id
1 'polypeptide(L)'
;MTSKKMFRGGWFCALLGILLLIGSTAFSQRYATNYVNKYKPVAIRIMNEKGIPASVIMGIAMLESGMGTSKNAKLLYNHFGIVGRNSLHKKNGVAYRSRYKEFANAEASFNYFANLVTRKKWFPKMKGNVEYKLWLKHMNTAGYSSAGHEWVKRVTSMINRYKLYKLDEQMAYTGS
;
A
#
# COMPACT_ATOMS: atom_id res chain seq x y z
N MET A 1 20.71 63.70 -12.91
CA MET A 1 19.33 63.32 -13.27
C MET A 1 19.18 61.82 -13.11
N THR A 2 18.39 61.41 -12.10
CA THR A 2 17.68 60.13 -11.90
C THR A 2 18.38 58.77 -12.02
N SER A 3 18.54 58.14 -10.84
CA SER A 3 18.62 56.70 -10.58
C SER A 3 17.43 55.92 -11.16
N LYS A 4 17.68 54.74 -11.76
CA LYS A 4 16.65 53.70 -11.91
C LYS A 4 17.11 52.41 -11.23
N LYS A 5 16.39 52.09 -10.15
CA LYS A 5 16.53 50.89 -9.33
C LYS A 5 16.27 49.63 -10.14
N MET A 6 17.18 48.67 -10.03
CA MET A 6 17.03 47.28 -10.46
C MET A 6 16.11 46.56 -9.46
N PHE A 7 14.86 46.27 -9.86
CA PHE A 7 13.90 45.54 -9.02
C PHE A 7 13.95 44.03 -9.29
N ARG A 8 13.91 43.25 -8.20
CA ARG A 8 14.24 41.83 -8.08
C ARG A 8 13.07 40.94 -8.53
N GLY A 9 13.18 40.30 -9.69
CA GLY A 9 12.15 39.41 -10.27
C GLY A 9 12.19 37.94 -9.82
N GLY A 10 12.76 37.61 -8.65
CA GLY A 10 12.94 36.21 -8.21
C GLY A 10 11.84 35.63 -7.32
N TRP A 11 10.98 36.48 -6.72
CA TRP A 11 10.11 36.04 -5.62
C TRP A 11 8.73 35.50 -6.09
N PHE A 12 8.26 35.91 -7.26
CA PHE A 12 6.96 35.46 -7.80
C PHE A 12 6.98 33.99 -8.27
N CYS A 13 8.09 33.52 -8.86
CA CYS A 13 8.23 32.11 -9.25
C CYS A 13 8.39 31.17 -8.04
N ALA A 14 9.03 31.63 -6.96
CA ALA A 14 9.21 30.85 -5.74
C ALA A 14 7.89 30.62 -4.99
N LEU A 15 7.01 31.63 -4.92
CA LEU A 15 5.69 31.52 -4.27
C LEU A 15 4.73 30.59 -5.03
N LEU A 16 4.75 30.61 -6.36
CA LEU A 16 3.94 29.70 -7.20
C LEU A 16 4.41 28.23 -7.06
N GLY A 17 5.73 28.01 -6.98
CA GLY A 17 6.32 26.69 -6.75
C GLY A 17 5.97 26.11 -5.37
N ILE A 18 5.95 26.93 -4.32
CA ILE A 18 5.54 26.52 -2.97
C ILE A 18 4.06 26.14 -2.91
N LEU A 19 3.18 26.87 -3.60
CA LEU A 19 1.74 26.57 -3.62
C LEU A 19 1.42 25.23 -4.31
N LEU A 20 2.12 24.89 -5.40
CA LEU A 20 1.95 23.63 -6.13
C LEU A 20 2.44 22.40 -5.34
N LEU A 21 3.49 22.55 -4.53
CA LEU A 21 3.99 21.48 -3.65
C LEU A 21 3.05 21.20 -2.48
N ILE A 22 2.40 22.21 -1.91
CA ILE A 22 1.43 22.04 -0.81
C ILE A 22 0.14 21.35 -1.30
N GLY A 23 -0.38 21.73 -2.47
CA GLY A 23 -1.59 21.09 -3.03
C GLY A 23 -1.41 19.59 -3.29
N SER A 24 -0.23 19.20 -3.78
CA SER A 24 0.10 17.81 -4.12
C SER A 24 0.17 16.90 -2.89
N THR A 25 0.72 17.40 -1.78
CA THR A 25 0.83 16.64 -0.52
C THR A 25 -0.52 16.45 0.15
N ALA A 26 -1.37 17.49 0.16
CA ALA A 26 -2.72 17.42 0.69
C ALA A 26 -3.59 16.38 -0.05
N PHE A 27 -3.48 16.33 -1.39
CA PHE A 27 -4.24 15.38 -2.20
C PHE A 27 -3.80 13.92 -1.97
N SER A 28 -2.49 13.68 -1.89
CA SER A 28 -1.93 12.35 -1.57
C SER A 28 -2.38 11.87 -0.18
N GLN A 29 -2.36 12.76 0.82
CA GLN A 29 -2.83 12.46 2.17
C GLN A 29 -4.32 12.09 2.21
N ARG A 30 -5.15 12.72 1.38
CA ARG A 30 -6.57 12.39 1.25
C ARG A 30 -6.80 10.97 0.71
N TYR A 31 -6.09 10.56 -0.34
CA TYR A 31 -6.18 9.19 -0.83
C TYR A 31 -5.74 8.17 0.22
N ALA A 32 -4.62 8.43 0.89
CA ALA A 32 -4.13 7.56 1.94
C ALA A 32 -5.16 7.40 3.06
N THR A 33 -5.74 8.50 3.55
CA THR A 33 -6.74 8.50 4.62
C THR A 33 -8.01 7.76 4.20
N ASN A 34 -8.52 8.03 2.99
CA ASN A 34 -9.69 7.33 2.44
C ASN A 34 -9.43 5.83 2.30
N TYR A 35 -8.25 5.47 1.80
CA TYR A 35 -7.86 4.07 1.63
C TYR A 35 -7.77 3.35 2.98
N VAL A 36 -7.13 3.96 3.98
CA VAL A 36 -7.04 3.42 5.34
C VAL A 36 -8.43 3.23 5.94
N ASN A 37 -9.29 4.25 5.88
CA ASN A 37 -10.66 4.16 6.41
C ASN A 37 -11.47 3.06 5.74
N LYS A 38 -11.32 2.88 4.43
CA LYS A 38 -12.05 1.87 3.66
C LYS A 38 -11.60 0.45 3.98
N TYR A 39 -10.30 0.19 4.09
CA TYR A 39 -9.77 -1.16 4.17
C TYR A 39 -9.29 -1.59 5.56
N LYS A 40 -9.23 -0.68 6.55
CA LYS A 40 -8.91 -1.05 7.94
C LYS A 40 -9.82 -2.18 8.50
N PRO A 41 -11.15 -2.23 8.26
CA PRO A 41 -11.97 -3.30 8.83
C PRO A 41 -11.61 -4.66 8.25
N VAL A 42 -11.33 -4.70 6.93
CA VAL A 42 -10.91 -5.92 6.22
C VAL A 42 -9.54 -6.39 6.73
N ALA A 43 -8.58 -5.49 6.90
CA ALA A 43 -7.26 -5.83 7.40
C ALA A 43 -7.28 -6.33 8.85
N ILE A 44 -8.05 -5.69 9.73
CA ILE A 44 -8.21 -6.12 11.13
C ILE A 44 -8.91 -7.48 11.21
N ARG A 45 -9.95 -7.70 10.40
CA ARG A 45 -10.64 -8.99 10.37
C ARG A 45 -9.68 -10.11 9.93
N ILE A 46 -8.95 -9.93 8.83
CA ILE A 46 -7.95 -10.90 8.36
C ILE A 46 -6.85 -11.10 9.41
N MET A 47 -6.43 -10.03 10.09
CA MET A 47 -5.45 -10.10 11.17
C MET A 47 -5.93 -11.03 12.28
N ASN A 48 -7.20 -10.93 12.69
CA ASN A 48 -7.77 -11.79 13.73
C ASN A 48 -8.10 -13.20 13.25
N GLU A 49 -8.35 -13.40 11.95
CA GLU A 49 -8.57 -14.74 11.36
C GLU A 49 -7.26 -15.51 11.14
N LYS A 50 -6.15 -14.82 10.83
CA LYS A 50 -4.91 -15.43 10.34
C LYS A 50 -3.69 -15.15 11.21
N GLY A 51 -3.74 -14.16 12.11
CA GLY A 51 -2.60 -13.74 12.91
C GLY A 51 -1.53 -12.97 12.13
N ILE A 52 -1.87 -12.35 10.99
CA ILE A 52 -0.97 -11.45 10.24
C ILE A 52 -1.27 -10.01 10.69
N PRO A 53 -0.30 -9.20 11.15
CA PRO A 53 -0.57 -7.83 11.57
C PRO A 53 -1.29 -7.01 10.51
N ALA A 54 -2.33 -6.28 10.92
CA ALA A 54 -3.10 -5.41 10.03
C ALA A 54 -2.22 -4.33 9.41
N SER A 55 -1.19 -3.86 10.12
CA SER A 55 -0.19 -2.92 9.61
C SER A 55 0.61 -3.47 8.44
N VAL A 56 0.98 -4.76 8.46
CA VAL A 56 1.69 -5.44 7.36
C VAL A 56 0.78 -5.54 6.15
N ILE A 57 -0.47 -6.00 6.33
CA ILE A 57 -1.46 -6.11 5.26
C ILE A 57 -1.70 -4.75 4.62
N MET A 58 -2.00 -3.72 5.42
CA MET A 58 -2.31 -2.38 4.95
C MET A 58 -1.10 -1.68 4.32
N GLY A 59 0.08 -1.78 4.93
CA GLY A 59 1.29 -1.14 4.43
C GLY A 59 1.68 -1.65 3.05
N ILE A 60 1.63 -2.97 2.84
CA ILE A 60 1.88 -3.59 1.53
C ILE A 60 0.79 -3.21 0.54
N ALA A 61 -0.49 -3.34 0.91
CA ALA A 61 -1.59 -3.02 0.02
C ALA A 61 -1.55 -1.56 -0.44
N MET A 62 -1.23 -0.61 0.45
CA MET A 62 -1.09 0.81 0.11
C MET A 62 0.10 1.03 -0.83
N LEU A 63 1.25 0.41 -0.59
CA LEU A 63 2.43 0.56 -1.43
C LEU A 63 2.19 0.02 -2.85
N GLU A 64 1.72 -1.23 -2.97
CA GLU A 64 1.58 -1.94 -4.25
C GLU A 64 0.42 -1.39 -5.09
N SER A 65 -0.64 -0.90 -4.46
CA SER A 65 -1.80 -0.34 -5.16
C SER A 65 -1.69 1.17 -5.45
N GLY A 66 -0.65 1.83 -4.95
CA GLY A 66 -0.58 3.29 -4.92
C GLY A 66 -1.79 3.89 -4.19
N MET A 67 -2.11 3.35 -3.01
CA MET A 67 -3.31 3.70 -2.23
C MET A 67 -4.60 3.58 -3.07
N GLY A 68 -4.69 2.52 -3.87
CA GLY A 68 -5.85 2.21 -4.73
C GLY A 68 -5.93 3.00 -6.03
N THR A 69 -4.94 3.85 -6.32
CA THR A 69 -4.99 4.71 -7.52
C THR A 69 -4.45 4.04 -8.79
N SER A 70 -3.70 2.93 -8.66
CA SER A 70 -3.09 2.23 -9.79
C SER A 70 -4.13 1.59 -10.73
N LYS A 71 -3.75 1.40 -12.00
CA LYS A 71 -4.61 0.73 -13.01
C LYS A 71 -4.98 -0.68 -12.58
N ASN A 72 -4.05 -1.44 -11.99
CA ASN A 72 -4.32 -2.78 -11.48
C ASN A 72 -5.34 -2.77 -10.32
N ALA A 73 -5.23 -1.82 -9.39
CA ALA A 73 -6.19 -1.71 -8.30
C ALA A 73 -7.59 -1.33 -8.80
N LYS A 74 -7.68 -0.40 -9.76
CA LYS A 74 -8.96 0.07 -10.31
C LYS A 74 -9.66 -0.93 -11.24
N LEU A 75 -8.89 -1.58 -12.12
CA LEU A 75 -9.45 -2.41 -13.20
C LEU A 75 -9.46 -3.90 -12.87
N LEU A 76 -8.53 -4.37 -12.03
CA LEU A 76 -8.38 -5.79 -11.69
C LEU A 76 -8.68 -6.07 -10.21
N TYR A 77 -8.98 -5.03 -9.42
CA TYR A 77 -9.13 -5.11 -7.97
C TYR A 77 -7.93 -5.76 -7.27
N ASN A 78 -6.74 -5.62 -7.84
CA ASN A 78 -5.53 -6.27 -7.37
C ASN A 78 -4.65 -5.27 -6.61
N HIS A 79 -4.70 -5.36 -5.28
CA HIS A 79 -4.01 -4.43 -4.40
C HIS A 79 -2.60 -4.87 -3.98
N PHE A 80 -2.15 -6.05 -4.41
CA PHE A 80 -0.91 -6.68 -3.94
C PHE A 80 0.04 -7.07 -5.09
N GLY A 81 -0.27 -6.68 -6.33
CA GLY A 81 0.57 -7.00 -7.49
C GLY A 81 0.64 -8.51 -7.79
N ILE A 82 -0.38 -9.28 -7.43
CA ILE A 82 -0.37 -10.74 -7.59
C ILE A 82 -0.48 -11.08 -9.08
N VAL A 83 0.48 -11.84 -9.61
CA VAL A 83 0.47 -12.33 -10.99
C VAL A 83 -0.53 -13.48 -11.15
N GLY A 84 -1.24 -13.53 -12.27
CA GLY A 84 -2.17 -14.62 -12.56
C GLY A 84 -3.14 -14.32 -13.69
N ARG A 85 -4.11 -15.23 -13.88
CA ARG A 85 -5.13 -15.11 -14.94
C ARG A 85 -6.00 -13.87 -14.73
N ASN A 86 -6.32 -13.19 -15.83
CA ASN A 86 -7.35 -12.15 -15.95
C ASN A 86 -8.04 -12.28 -17.31
N SER A 87 -9.28 -11.81 -17.39
CA SER A 87 -10.08 -11.79 -18.61
C SER A 87 -10.54 -10.38 -19.00
N LEU A 88 -10.06 -9.35 -18.29
CA LEU A 88 -10.37 -7.94 -18.55
C LEU A 88 -10.26 -7.55 -20.03
N HIS A 89 -9.23 -8.02 -20.74
CA HIS A 89 -9.01 -7.73 -22.16
C HIS A 89 -10.06 -8.33 -23.10
N LYS A 90 -10.92 -9.23 -22.61
CA LYS A 90 -12.04 -9.80 -23.36
C LYS A 90 -13.29 -8.92 -23.27
N LYS A 91 -13.30 -7.90 -22.40
CA LYS A 91 -14.41 -6.94 -22.30
C LYS A 91 -14.32 -5.93 -23.45
N ASN A 92 -15.45 -5.68 -24.10
CA ASN A 92 -15.53 -4.75 -25.23
C ASN A 92 -15.00 -3.36 -24.85
N GLY A 93 -14.16 -2.79 -25.71
CA GLY A 93 -13.58 -1.46 -25.50
C GLY A 93 -12.40 -1.39 -24.52
N VAL A 94 -11.95 -2.52 -23.94
CA VAL A 94 -10.81 -2.50 -23.00
C VAL A 94 -9.49 -2.82 -23.70
N ALA A 95 -8.67 -1.78 -23.91
CA ALA A 95 -7.32 -1.91 -24.47
C ALA A 95 -6.24 -2.34 -23.45
N TYR A 96 -6.55 -2.29 -22.14
CA TYR A 96 -5.58 -2.56 -21.09
C TYR A 96 -5.21 -4.05 -21.00
N ARG A 97 -3.92 -4.35 -21.10
CA ARG A 97 -3.33 -5.70 -20.96
C ARG A 97 -2.45 -5.74 -19.72
N SER A 98 -2.52 -6.84 -18.97
CA SER A 98 -1.79 -7.01 -17.72
C SER A 98 -1.50 -8.48 -17.44
N ARG A 99 -0.37 -8.76 -16.79
CA ARG A 99 -0.03 -10.10 -16.25
C ARG A 99 -0.65 -10.35 -14.87
N TYR A 100 -1.23 -9.33 -14.27
CA TYR A 100 -1.74 -9.39 -12.91
C TYR A 100 -3.11 -10.05 -12.86
N LYS A 101 -3.36 -10.78 -11.77
CA LYS A 101 -4.61 -11.50 -11.53
C LYS A 101 -5.78 -10.52 -11.40
N GLU A 102 -6.91 -10.86 -11.99
CA GLU A 102 -8.21 -10.19 -11.77
C GLU A 102 -8.91 -10.83 -10.58
N PHE A 103 -9.44 -9.98 -9.69
CA PHE A 103 -10.25 -10.36 -8.54
C PHE A 103 -11.67 -9.84 -8.70
N ALA A 104 -12.64 -10.45 -8.01
CA ALA A 104 -14.04 -10.00 -8.04
C ALA A 104 -14.22 -8.62 -7.39
N ASN A 105 -13.44 -8.33 -6.34
CA ASN A 105 -13.40 -7.06 -5.64
C ASN A 105 -12.07 -6.93 -4.88
N ALA A 106 -11.84 -5.76 -4.27
CA ALA A 106 -10.60 -5.49 -3.55
C ALA A 106 -10.38 -6.47 -2.41
N GLU A 107 -11.39 -6.74 -1.60
CA GLU A 107 -11.34 -7.64 -0.45
C GLU A 107 -10.91 -9.07 -0.83
N ALA A 108 -11.35 -9.57 -2.00
CA ALA A 108 -10.89 -10.85 -2.52
C ALA A 108 -9.37 -10.88 -2.73
N SER A 109 -8.75 -9.77 -3.12
CA SER A 109 -7.29 -9.68 -3.23
C SER A 109 -6.59 -9.67 -1.86
N PHE A 110 -7.19 -9.06 -0.83
CA PHE A 110 -6.69 -9.07 0.55
C PHE A 110 -6.72 -10.49 1.13
N ASN A 111 -7.84 -11.20 1.00
CA ASN A 111 -7.97 -12.59 1.45
C ASN A 111 -7.00 -13.52 0.69
N TYR A 112 -6.84 -13.32 -0.62
CA TYR A 112 -5.89 -14.10 -1.40
C TYR A 112 -4.44 -13.86 -0.96
N PHE A 113 -4.05 -12.60 -0.75
CA PHE A 113 -2.73 -12.26 -0.22
C PHE A 113 -2.48 -12.93 1.13
N ALA A 114 -3.43 -12.83 2.07
CA ALA A 114 -3.32 -13.47 3.38
C ALA A 114 -3.13 -14.99 3.25
N ASN A 115 -3.88 -15.65 2.37
CA ASN A 115 -3.74 -17.08 2.09
C ASN A 115 -2.40 -17.45 1.42
N LEU A 116 -1.76 -16.54 0.67
CA LEU A 116 -0.40 -16.78 0.17
C LEU A 116 0.63 -16.71 1.30
N VAL A 117 0.44 -15.78 2.24
CA VAL A 117 1.33 -15.61 3.40
C VAL A 117 1.23 -16.82 4.33
N THR A 118 0.01 -17.35 4.57
CA THR A 118 -0.17 -18.50 5.47
C THR A 118 0.50 -19.79 4.97
N ARG A 119 0.75 -19.91 3.66
CA ARG A 119 1.44 -21.06 3.05
C ARG A 119 2.96 -21.01 3.19
N LYS A 120 3.54 -19.93 3.73
CA LYS A 120 4.99 -19.82 3.88
C LYS A 120 5.48 -20.70 5.03
N LYS A 121 6.60 -21.39 4.83
CA LYS A 121 7.20 -22.29 5.85
C LYS A 121 7.48 -21.59 7.19
N TRP A 122 7.81 -20.30 7.16
CA TRP A 122 8.08 -19.51 8.37
C TRP A 122 6.81 -19.03 9.09
N PHE A 123 5.65 -19.04 8.43
CA PHE A 123 4.41 -18.45 8.93
C PHE A 123 3.94 -19.04 10.27
N PRO A 124 3.96 -20.37 10.50
CA PRO A 124 3.52 -20.93 11.78
C PRO A 124 4.29 -20.40 13.00
N LYS A 125 5.55 -19.98 12.82
CA LYS A 125 6.38 -19.38 13.87
C LYS A 125 6.11 -17.89 14.10
N MET A 126 5.40 -17.25 13.17
CA MET A 126 5.14 -15.81 13.17
C MET A 126 3.67 -15.46 13.45
N LYS A 127 2.71 -16.35 13.17
CA LYS A 127 1.28 -16.09 13.34
C LYS A 127 0.98 -15.58 14.77
N GLY A 128 0.32 -14.43 14.90
CA GLY A 128 0.01 -13.78 16.17
C GLY A 128 1.08 -12.83 16.70
N ASN A 129 2.26 -12.75 16.08
CA ASN A 129 3.29 -11.77 16.46
C ASN A 129 2.97 -10.40 15.83
N VAL A 130 2.87 -9.34 16.63
CA VAL A 130 2.57 -7.96 16.16
C VAL A 130 3.79 -7.20 15.63
N GLU A 131 5.00 -7.72 15.78
CA GLU A 131 6.25 -7.07 15.36
C GLU A 131 6.39 -7.02 13.83
N TYR A 132 5.77 -6.02 13.20
CA TYR A 132 5.69 -5.89 11.74
C TYR A 132 7.07 -5.90 11.06
N LYS A 133 8.13 -5.41 11.72
CA LYS A 133 9.50 -5.42 11.17
C LYS A 133 10.02 -6.85 10.97
N LEU A 134 9.70 -7.77 11.88
CA LEU A 134 10.07 -9.18 11.75
C LEU A 134 9.32 -9.84 10.59
N TRP A 135 8.02 -9.52 10.41
CA TRP A 135 7.25 -9.97 9.26
C TRP A 135 7.88 -9.52 7.93
N LEU A 136 8.20 -8.23 7.80
CA LEU A 136 8.83 -7.72 6.58
C LEU A 136 10.20 -8.35 6.32
N LYS A 137 10.98 -8.63 7.37
CA LYS A 137 12.25 -9.37 7.26
C LYS A 137 12.03 -10.77 6.71
N HIS A 138 11.10 -11.55 7.28
CA HIS A 138 10.79 -12.90 6.81
C HIS A 138 10.24 -12.92 5.38
N MET A 139 9.39 -11.96 5.02
CA MET A 139 8.89 -11.82 3.65
C MET A 139 10.00 -11.51 2.65
N ASN A 140 10.93 -10.62 3.03
CA ASN A 140 12.09 -10.28 2.20
C ASN A 140 13.01 -11.48 2.00
N THR A 141 13.38 -12.18 3.07
CA THR A 141 14.20 -13.40 2.99
C THR A 141 13.52 -14.50 2.16
N ALA A 142 12.19 -14.55 2.16
CA ALA A 142 11.41 -15.49 1.34
C ALA A 142 11.18 -15.02 -0.12
N GLY A 143 11.85 -13.94 -0.56
CA GLY A 143 11.81 -13.47 -1.94
C GLY A 143 10.48 -12.85 -2.37
N TYR A 144 9.74 -12.22 -1.45
CA TYR A 144 8.44 -11.60 -1.79
C TYR A 144 8.57 -10.50 -2.86
N SER A 145 9.64 -9.70 -2.82
CA SER A 145 9.90 -8.62 -3.78
C SER A 145 11.34 -8.66 -4.26
N SER A 146 11.55 -8.46 -5.57
CA SER A 146 12.90 -8.38 -6.15
C SER A 146 13.66 -7.11 -5.72
N ALA A 147 12.95 -6.09 -5.25
CA ALA A 147 13.56 -4.87 -4.71
C ALA A 147 14.18 -5.06 -3.30
N GLY A 148 13.99 -6.24 -2.70
CA GLY A 148 14.73 -6.65 -1.50
C GLY A 148 14.60 -5.69 -0.32
N HIS A 149 15.73 -5.24 0.20
CA HIS A 149 15.79 -4.33 1.35
C HIS A 149 15.11 -2.97 1.12
N GLU A 150 15.11 -2.47 -0.12
CA GLU A 150 14.44 -1.22 -0.46
C GLU A 150 12.90 -1.36 -0.34
N TRP A 151 12.37 -2.52 -0.72
CA TRP A 151 10.95 -2.81 -0.49
C TRP A 151 10.60 -2.79 1.00
N VAL A 152 11.42 -3.40 1.86
CA VAL A 152 11.23 -3.37 3.32
C VAL A 152 11.21 -1.94 3.85
N LYS A 153 12.15 -1.09 3.42
CA LYS A 153 12.19 0.34 3.80
C LYS A 153 10.92 1.07 3.40
N ARG A 154 10.47 0.89 2.16
CA ARG A 154 9.27 1.54 1.62
C ARG A 154 8.00 1.12 2.36
N VAL A 155 7.81 -0.16 2.63
CA VAL A 155 6.66 -0.64 3.41
C VAL A 155 6.73 -0.13 4.85
N THR A 156 7.90 -0.19 5.49
CA THR A 156 8.11 0.37 6.84
C THR A 156 7.77 1.85 6.89
N SER A 157 8.16 2.62 5.87
CA SER A 157 7.82 4.04 5.75
C SER A 157 6.31 4.25 5.66
N MET A 158 5.58 3.43 4.89
CA MET A 158 4.11 3.49 4.84
C MET A 158 3.47 3.18 6.19
N ILE A 159 3.91 2.13 6.88
CA ILE A 159 3.42 1.75 8.20
C ILE A 159 3.61 2.89 9.20
N ASN A 160 4.80 3.49 9.25
CA ASN A 160 5.11 4.57 10.18
C ASN A 160 4.39 5.87 9.84
N ARG A 161 4.44 6.30 8.57
CA ARG A 161 3.84 7.56 8.10
C ARG A 161 2.34 7.63 8.38
N TYR A 162 1.63 6.53 8.15
CA TYR A 162 0.19 6.45 8.35
C TYR A 162 -0.21 5.82 9.70
N LYS A 163 0.76 5.61 10.59
CA LYS A 163 0.57 5.03 11.93
C LYS A 163 -0.23 3.72 11.91
N LEU A 164 -0.01 2.89 10.89
CA LEU A 164 -0.76 1.66 10.67
C LEU A 164 -0.53 0.62 11.78
N TYR A 165 0.59 0.72 12.49
CA TYR A 165 0.90 -0.11 13.66
C TYR A 165 -0.16 -0.02 14.77
N LYS A 166 -0.91 1.09 14.84
CA LYS A 166 -2.05 1.22 15.78
C LYS A 166 -3.20 0.26 15.48
N LEU A 167 -3.30 -0.24 14.25
CA LEU A 167 -4.30 -1.25 13.90
C LEU A 167 -3.98 -2.59 14.57
N ASP A 168 -2.71 -2.87 14.86
CA ASP A 168 -2.26 -4.13 15.45
C ASP A 168 -2.63 -4.23 16.94
N GLU A 169 -2.93 -3.10 17.61
CA GLU A 169 -3.45 -3.04 18.98
C GLU A 169 -4.80 -3.77 19.13
N GLN A 170 -5.52 -4.01 18.01
CA GLN A 170 -6.78 -4.75 17.97
C GLN A 170 -6.60 -6.25 17.71
N MET A 171 -5.37 -6.76 17.83
CA MET A 171 -5.10 -8.19 17.65
C MET A 171 -5.70 -8.99 18.81
N ALA A 172 -6.66 -9.85 18.47
CA ALA A 172 -7.33 -10.81 19.36
C ALA A 172 -7.15 -12.26 18.86
N TYR A 173 -6.15 -12.51 18.04
CA TYR A 173 -5.86 -13.85 17.50
C TYR A 173 -5.46 -14.81 18.62
N THR A 174 -6.26 -15.86 18.85
CA THR A 174 -6.06 -16.81 19.96
C THR A 174 -5.34 -18.10 19.57
N GLY A 175 -4.88 -18.24 18.31
CA GLY A 175 -4.07 -19.38 17.90
C GLY A 175 -4.78 -20.72 18.01
N SER A 176 -5.72 -21.00 17.11
CA SER A 176 -6.11 -22.39 16.82
C SER A 176 -5.01 -23.14 16.07
#